data_AF-A0A067TP98-F1
#
_entry.id   AF-A0A067TP98-F1
#
_cell.length_a   1.000
_cell.length_b   1.000
_cell.length_c   1.000
_cell.angle_alpha   90.00
_cell.angle_beta   90.00
_cell.angle_gamma   90.00
#
_symmetry.space_group_name_H-M   'P 1'
#
loop_
_entity.id
_entity.type
_entity.pdbx_description
1 polymer ?
#
loop_
_entity_poly.entity_id
_entity_poly.type
_entity_poly.pdbx_seq_one_letter_code
_entity_poly.pdbx_strand_id
1 'polypeptide(L)'
;MAHQLSTQNLAGPLLPWYLKPQPAISAEQPWKNSSQRCKNSDVQVRSSDGFVFQLHRVLLEANTDAFPGSEIDTRGEIVQLTESASVLEILFVFLYPRRHPDLSDKEFQLVADVAEAVGKYEVFSAMNTCNARLKSFLPKHATEVFVHAVKHDFPELINEAIPHLARSPFLSVVTKLPPSYIVPWSRYHEAWLSVFKEAIQYIRGLIPSGGNACHGSPHAFTSPSGICTTCRCSLFTLVADLERIDSLSELDDALQSPLAKYPTLACCRPDYGYSSLSGPRMTSNHNCSHIVDLAKFCRGKINTIPPFVDFLG
;
A
#
# COMPACT_ATOMS: atom_id res chain seq x y z
N MET A 1 -41.58 -38.45 -58.59
CA MET A 1 -42.05 -38.02 -57.26
C MET A 1 -41.35 -36.73 -56.92
N ALA A 2 -42.06 -35.63 -57.13
CA ALA A 2 -41.60 -34.27 -56.84
C ALA A 2 -41.85 -33.97 -55.36
N HIS A 3 -40.88 -33.37 -54.68
CA HIS A 3 -41.11 -32.65 -53.42
C HIS A 3 -40.45 -31.28 -53.51
N GLN A 4 -41.30 -30.26 -53.62
CA GLN A 4 -41.00 -28.85 -53.40
C GLN A 4 -40.83 -28.58 -51.90
N LEU A 5 -39.81 -27.79 -51.55
CA LEU A 5 -39.74 -26.95 -50.35
C LEU A 5 -38.97 -25.68 -50.79
N SER A 6 -39.65 -24.64 -51.28
CA SER A 6 -40.24 -23.53 -50.52
C SER A 6 -39.28 -22.86 -49.54
N THR A 7 -38.65 -21.81 -50.04
CA THR A 7 -38.36 -20.50 -49.43
C THR A 7 -38.46 -20.36 -47.90
N GLN A 8 -37.39 -19.85 -47.29
CA GLN A 8 -37.47 -18.74 -46.33
C GLN A 8 -36.13 -18.00 -46.24
N ASN A 9 -36.08 -16.84 -46.92
CA ASN A 9 -35.15 -15.75 -46.63
C ASN A 9 -35.56 -15.13 -45.29
N LEU A 10 -34.67 -15.15 -44.30
CA LEU A 10 -34.80 -14.33 -43.09
C LEU A 10 -33.65 -13.32 -43.07
N ALA A 11 -33.79 -12.28 -43.90
CA ALA A 11 -33.08 -11.03 -43.72
C ALA A 11 -33.83 -10.23 -42.64
N GLY A 12 -33.39 -10.35 -41.38
CA GLY A 12 -33.84 -9.46 -40.31
C GLY A 12 -33.02 -8.15 -40.33
N PRO A 13 -33.63 -6.97 -40.15
CA PRO A 13 -32.89 -5.73 -40.07
C PRO A 13 -32.07 -5.67 -38.77
N LEU A 14 -30.75 -5.57 -38.91
CA LEU A 14 -29.85 -5.30 -37.78
C LEU A 14 -30.08 -3.86 -37.30
N LEU A 15 -30.83 -3.71 -36.22
CA LEU A 15 -31.00 -2.42 -35.54
C LEU A 15 -29.72 -2.04 -34.77
N PRO A 16 -29.28 -0.78 -34.83
CA PRO A 16 -28.03 -0.30 -34.22
C PRO A 16 -28.29 0.14 -32.77
N TRP A 17 -28.19 -0.78 -31.82
CA TRP A 17 -28.20 -0.44 -30.40
C TRP A 17 -26.94 -1.00 -29.74
N TYR A 18 -26.02 -0.07 -29.41
CA TYR A 18 -24.84 -0.14 -28.51
C TYR A 18 -23.61 0.55 -29.10
N LEU A 19 -23.75 1.84 -29.43
CA LEU A 19 -22.65 2.79 -29.22
C LEU A 19 -23.21 3.82 -28.25
N LYS A 20 -22.97 3.62 -26.94
CA LYS A 20 -23.03 4.76 -26.02
C LYS A 20 -22.07 5.80 -26.60
N PRO A 21 -22.49 7.07 -26.80
CA PRO A 21 -21.56 8.12 -27.17
C PRO A 21 -20.43 8.10 -26.15
N GLN A 22 -19.21 7.82 -26.60
CA GLN A 22 -18.06 8.00 -25.72
C GLN A 22 -18.04 9.48 -25.29
N PRO A 23 -17.73 9.78 -24.02
CA PRO A 23 -17.58 11.17 -23.60
C PRO A 23 -16.64 11.88 -24.57
N ALA A 24 -16.97 13.12 -24.94
CA ALA A 24 -16.14 13.89 -25.85
C ALA A 24 -14.71 13.92 -25.30
N ILE A 25 -13.75 13.46 -26.10
CA ILE A 25 -12.36 13.37 -25.67
C ILE A 25 -11.83 14.80 -25.49
N SER A 26 -11.62 15.19 -24.23
CA SER A 26 -11.17 16.53 -23.84
C SER A 26 -9.66 16.53 -23.62
N ALA A 27 -8.89 16.27 -24.68
CA ALA A 27 -7.45 16.41 -24.66
C ALA A 27 -7.00 17.53 -25.60
N GLU A 28 -5.95 18.26 -25.21
CA GLU A 28 -5.33 19.28 -26.05
C GLU A 28 -3.98 18.81 -26.60
N GLN A 29 -3.54 19.43 -27.71
CA GLN A 29 -2.22 19.18 -28.24
C GLN A 29 -1.14 19.77 -27.30
N PRO A 30 -0.07 19.04 -26.96
CA PRO A 30 0.86 19.43 -25.89
C PRO A 30 1.67 20.71 -26.18
N TRP A 31 1.85 21.08 -27.45
CA TRP A 31 2.47 22.36 -27.84
C TRP A 31 1.51 23.55 -27.82
N LYS A 32 0.21 23.35 -27.55
CA LYS A 32 -0.72 24.47 -27.36
C LYS A 32 -0.24 25.26 -26.15
N ASN A 33 0.24 26.48 -26.39
CA ASN A 33 0.95 27.38 -25.45
C ASN A 33 2.46 27.14 -25.28
N SER A 34 3.13 26.52 -26.25
CA SER A 34 4.60 26.51 -26.36
C SER A 34 5.07 27.39 -27.53
N SER A 35 6.37 27.70 -27.59
CA SER A 35 6.97 28.35 -28.77
C SER A 35 6.93 27.48 -30.02
N GLN A 36 6.70 26.17 -29.86
CA GLN A 36 6.61 25.20 -30.94
C GLN A 36 5.24 25.30 -31.63
N ARG A 37 5.24 25.35 -32.97
CA ARG A 37 4.03 25.40 -33.80
C ARG A 37 3.79 24.06 -34.48
N CYS A 38 2.53 23.72 -34.71
CA CYS A 38 2.03 22.50 -35.38
C CYS A 38 2.70 22.14 -36.73
N LYS A 39 3.41 23.08 -37.38
CA LYS A 39 3.93 22.88 -38.74
C LYS A 39 5.08 21.87 -38.86
N ASN A 40 5.71 21.50 -37.74
CA ASN A 40 6.90 20.64 -37.74
C ASN A 40 6.67 19.31 -37.02
N SER A 41 5.43 18.95 -36.68
CA SER A 41 5.14 17.63 -36.12
C SER A 41 5.38 16.55 -37.19
N ASP A 42 6.21 15.57 -36.86
CA ASP A 42 6.70 14.51 -37.75
C ASP A 42 6.34 13.11 -37.25
N VAL A 43 5.59 13.02 -36.14
CA VAL A 43 5.08 11.76 -35.61
C VAL A 43 3.64 11.94 -35.11
N GLN A 44 2.82 10.92 -35.32
CA GLN A 44 1.45 10.85 -34.81
C GLN A 44 1.33 9.69 -33.84
N VAL A 45 0.71 9.96 -32.69
CA VAL A 45 0.48 9.01 -31.62
C VAL A 45 -1.01 8.98 -31.30
N ARG A 46 -1.62 7.80 -31.28
CA ARG A 46 -3.03 7.62 -30.93
C ARG A 46 -3.17 7.02 -29.53
N SER A 47 -3.97 7.66 -28.69
CA SER A 47 -4.36 7.14 -27.38
C SER A 47 -5.31 5.93 -27.50
N SER A 48 -5.53 5.21 -26.40
CA SER A 48 -6.48 4.08 -26.38
C SER A 48 -7.94 4.47 -26.58
N ASP A 49 -8.29 5.73 -26.27
CA ASP A 49 -9.60 6.34 -26.53
C ASP A 49 -9.68 7.06 -27.89
N GLY A 50 -8.63 7.00 -28.72
CA GLY A 50 -8.67 7.38 -30.14
C GLY A 50 -8.27 8.83 -30.46
N PHE A 51 -7.85 9.63 -29.47
CA PHE A 51 -7.29 10.95 -29.72
C PHE A 51 -5.92 10.85 -30.38
N VAL A 52 -5.65 11.69 -31.38
CA VAL A 52 -4.39 11.70 -32.11
C VAL A 52 -3.56 12.92 -31.72
N PHE A 53 -2.43 12.66 -31.07
CA PHE A 53 -1.38 13.62 -30.77
C PHE A 53 -0.39 13.71 -31.94
N GLN A 54 -0.03 14.93 -32.35
CA GLN A 54 0.94 15.22 -33.41
C GLN A 54 2.31 15.68 -32.85
N LEU A 55 3.14 14.79 -32.34
CA LEU A 55 4.36 15.17 -31.61
C LEU A 55 5.55 15.50 -32.53
N HIS A 56 6.68 15.87 -31.91
CA HIS A 56 7.97 16.06 -32.59
C HIS A 56 8.93 14.97 -32.12
N ARG A 57 9.44 14.14 -33.05
CA ARG A 57 10.26 12.96 -32.75
C ARG A 57 11.55 13.33 -32.02
N VAL A 58 12.17 14.44 -32.42
CA VAL A 58 13.35 15.01 -31.75
C VAL A 58 13.13 15.26 -30.24
N LEU A 59 11.90 15.59 -29.81
CA LEU A 59 11.60 15.79 -28.40
C LEU A 59 11.37 14.47 -27.66
N LEU A 60 10.81 13.47 -28.33
CA LEU A 60 10.70 12.11 -27.77
C LEU A 60 12.10 11.54 -27.54
N GLU A 61 12.96 11.57 -28.56
CA GLU A 61 14.35 11.14 -28.47
C GLU A 61 15.15 11.81 -27.37
N ALA A 62 14.99 13.12 -27.22
CA ALA A 62 15.79 13.87 -26.26
C ALA A 62 15.35 13.65 -24.80
N ASN A 63 14.13 13.16 -24.55
CA ASN A 63 13.54 13.14 -23.21
C ASN A 63 13.02 11.78 -22.76
N THR A 64 13.08 10.76 -23.63
CA THR A 64 12.55 9.42 -23.38
C THR A 64 13.52 8.37 -23.93
N ASP A 65 13.56 7.18 -23.33
CA ASP A 65 14.42 6.09 -23.81
C ASP A 65 13.61 4.95 -24.48
N ALA A 66 12.30 4.89 -24.22
CA ALA A 66 11.43 3.83 -24.76
C ALA A 66 10.84 4.13 -26.16
N PHE A 67 10.88 5.40 -26.62
CA PHE A 67 10.35 5.74 -27.94
C PHE A 67 11.43 5.57 -29.02
N PRO A 68 11.07 5.00 -30.20
CA PRO A 68 12.00 4.85 -31.30
C PRO A 68 12.50 6.21 -31.77
N GLY A 69 13.83 6.34 -31.93
CA GLY A 69 14.45 7.59 -32.32
C GLY A 69 14.27 7.99 -33.78
N SER A 70 14.91 9.08 -34.20
CA SER A 70 14.70 9.74 -35.50
C SER A 70 15.14 8.87 -36.66
N GLU A 71 16.03 7.92 -36.36
CA GLU A 71 16.56 6.94 -37.28
C GLU A 71 15.50 5.94 -37.77
N ILE A 72 14.38 5.77 -37.04
CA ILE A 72 13.31 4.84 -37.41
C ILE A 72 12.21 5.60 -38.16
N ASP A 73 12.19 5.47 -39.48
CA ASP A 73 11.09 6.02 -40.30
C ASP A 73 9.78 5.29 -40.02
N THR A 74 8.84 5.97 -39.36
CA THR A 74 7.48 5.46 -39.12
C THR A 74 6.64 5.41 -40.40
N ARG A 75 7.11 5.92 -41.55
CA ARG A 75 6.38 5.94 -42.84
C ARG A 75 4.98 6.54 -42.77
N GLY A 76 4.75 7.45 -41.82
CA GLY A 76 3.44 8.03 -41.55
C GLY A 76 2.47 7.12 -40.78
N GLU A 77 2.95 6.00 -40.24
CA GLU A 77 2.17 5.15 -39.33
C GLU A 77 1.87 5.89 -38.03
N ILE A 78 0.63 5.75 -37.57
CA ILE A 78 0.16 6.30 -36.30
C ILE A 78 0.49 5.29 -35.21
N VAL A 79 1.35 5.69 -34.27
CA VAL A 79 1.76 4.84 -33.15
C VAL A 79 0.60 4.71 -32.16
N GLN A 80 0.10 3.50 -31.96
CA GLN A 80 -0.97 3.24 -31.00
C GLN A 80 -0.39 3.02 -29.60
N LEU A 81 -0.84 3.80 -28.61
CA LEU A 81 -0.51 3.61 -27.20
C LEU A 81 -1.71 3.09 -26.40
N THR A 82 -1.44 2.58 -25.20
CA THR A 82 -2.43 1.93 -24.33
C THR A 82 -3.11 2.90 -23.37
N GLU A 83 -2.51 4.06 -23.17
CA GLU A 83 -2.91 5.10 -22.24
C GLU A 83 -4.01 5.99 -22.85
N SER A 84 -4.89 6.52 -22.00
CA SER A 84 -5.95 7.44 -22.41
C SER A 84 -5.39 8.79 -22.87
N ALA A 85 -6.21 9.57 -23.56
CA ALA A 85 -5.79 10.90 -23.99
C ALA A 85 -5.46 11.82 -22.80
N SER A 86 -6.19 11.72 -21.68
CA SER A 86 -5.92 12.52 -20.47
C SER A 86 -4.55 12.24 -19.84
N VAL A 87 -4.11 10.98 -19.86
CA VAL A 87 -2.79 10.57 -19.35
C VAL A 87 -1.69 11.06 -20.28
N LEU A 88 -1.85 10.80 -21.58
CA LEU A 88 -0.88 11.20 -22.60
C LEU A 88 -0.74 12.70 -22.75
N GLU A 89 -1.81 13.47 -22.57
CA GLU A 89 -1.77 14.93 -22.54
C GLU A 89 -0.80 15.43 -21.47
N ILE A 90 -0.94 14.95 -20.23
CA ILE A 90 -0.06 15.34 -19.12
C ILE A 90 1.38 14.89 -19.40
N LEU A 91 1.56 13.63 -19.82
CA LEU A 91 2.88 13.06 -20.12
C LEU A 91 3.60 13.87 -21.19
N PHE A 92 2.93 14.17 -22.31
CA PHE A 92 3.55 14.87 -23.41
C PHE A 92 3.86 16.34 -23.09
N VAL A 93 3.16 16.99 -22.16
CA VAL A 93 3.53 18.35 -21.72
C VAL A 93 4.93 18.39 -21.11
N PHE A 94 5.39 17.33 -20.45
CA PHE A 94 6.76 17.23 -19.90
C PHE A 94 7.87 17.13 -20.95
N LEU A 95 7.52 16.86 -22.22
CA LEU A 95 8.49 16.75 -23.31
C LEU A 95 8.80 18.10 -23.98
N TYR A 96 7.95 19.10 -23.76
CA TYR A 96 8.10 20.41 -24.41
C TYR A 96 8.78 21.39 -23.47
N PRO A 97 9.58 22.34 -23.99
CA PRO A 97 10.28 23.35 -23.21
C PRO A 97 9.29 24.40 -22.68
N ARG A 98 8.56 24.04 -21.62
CA ARG A 98 7.54 24.85 -20.96
C ARG A 98 7.49 24.52 -19.47
N ARG A 99 6.73 25.31 -18.72
CA ARG A 99 6.46 25.01 -17.31
C ARG A 99 5.79 23.64 -17.22
N HIS A 100 6.36 22.75 -16.41
CA HIS A 100 5.81 21.42 -16.14
C HIS A 100 4.40 21.54 -15.55
N PRO A 101 3.52 20.58 -15.84
CA PRO A 101 2.16 20.60 -15.31
C PRO A 101 2.20 20.45 -13.79
N ASP A 102 1.32 21.17 -13.11
CA ASP A 102 1.08 20.94 -11.69
C ASP A 102 0.15 19.72 -11.52
N LEU A 103 0.56 18.78 -10.68
CA LEU A 103 -0.19 17.56 -10.37
C LEU A 103 -0.87 17.62 -8.99
N SER A 104 -0.75 18.75 -8.28
CA SER A 104 -1.23 18.93 -6.91
C SER A 104 -2.76 18.84 -6.77
N ASP A 105 -3.50 19.25 -7.80
CA ASP A 105 -4.97 19.23 -7.85
C ASP A 105 -5.53 17.94 -8.46
N LYS A 106 -4.67 17.06 -8.97
CA LYS A 106 -5.08 15.82 -9.65
C LYS A 106 -5.37 14.71 -8.65
N GLU A 107 -6.39 13.92 -8.96
CA GLU A 107 -6.78 12.75 -8.19
C GLU A 107 -5.76 11.60 -8.33
N PHE A 108 -5.75 10.71 -7.34
CA PHE A 108 -4.78 9.61 -7.27
C PHE A 108 -4.73 8.78 -8.56
N GLN A 109 -5.89 8.33 -9.07
CA GLN A 109 -5.92 7.42 -10.21
C GLN A 109 -5.23 8.01 -11.45
N LEU A 110 -5.52 9.26 -11.77
CA LEU A 110 -4.89 9.94 -12.90
C LEU A 110 -3.37 10.11 -12.69
N VAL A 111 -2.94 10.47 -11.48
CA VAL A 111 -1.50 10.59 -11.18
C VAL A 111 -0.80 9.24 -11.28
N ALA A 112 -1.43 8.16 -10.78
CA ALA A 112 -0.89 6.82 -10.86
C ALA A 112 -0.75 6.35 -12.32
N ASP A 113 -1.77 6.59 -13.14
CA ASP A 113 -1.73 6.24 -14.57
C ASP A 113 -0.65 7.05 -15.32
N VAL A 114 -0.50 8.33 -14.99
CA VAL A 114 0.59 9.18 -15.54
C VAL A 114 1.96 8.68 -15.07
N ALA A 115 2.13 8.39 -13.79
CA ALA A 115 3.39 7.89 -13.25
C ALA A 115 3.79 6.55 -13.89
N GLU A 116 2.82 5.66 -14.08
CA GLU A 116 3.01 4.39 -14.74
C GLU A 116 3.44 4.55 -16.20
N ALA A 117 2.81 5.47 -16.93
CA ALA A 117 3.21 5.82 -18.29
C ALA A 117 4.60 6.47 -18.32
N VAL A 118 4.91 7.36 -17.37
CA VAL A 118 6.22 8.01 -17.23
C VAL A 118 7.33 6.99 -16.99
N GLY A 119 7.11 5.99 -16.12
CA GLY A 119 8.06 4.90 -15.90
C GLY A 119 8.20 4.00 -17.12
N LYS A 120 7.07 3.59 -17.74
CA LYS A 120 7.05 2.77 -18.95
C LYS A 120 7.79 3.39 -20.14
N TYR A 121 7.65 4.70 -20.31
CA TYR A 121 8.27 5.44 -21.40
C TYR A 121 9.59 6.11 -21.02
N GLU A 122 10.03 5.95 -19.77
CA GLU A 122 11.25 6.53 -19.22
C GLU A 122 11.35 8.06 -19.46
N VAL A 123 10.26 8.77 -19.13
CA VAL A 123 10.19 10.24 -19.23
C VAL A 123 10.89 10.87 -18.02
N PHE A 124 12.22 10.98 -18.08
CA PHE A 124 13.05 11.38 -16.94
C PHE A 124 12.65 12.73 -16.31
N SER A 125 12.19 13.70 -17.11
CA SER A 125 11.77 15.02 -16.64
C SER A 125 10.53 14.98 -15.73
N ALA A 126 9.73 13.91 -15.81
CA ALA A 126 8.48 13.75 -15.08
C ALA A 126 8.61 12.85 -13.83
N MET A 127 9.57 11.91 -13.81
CA MET A 127 9.69 10.88 -12.76
C MET A 127 9.64 11.46 -11.34
N ASN A 128 10.49 12.44 -11.04
CA ASN A 128 10.55 13.03 -9.69
C ASN A 128 9.25 13.75 -9.31
N THR A 129 8.60 14.41 -10.27
CA THR A 129 7.34 15.13 -10.04
C THR A 129 6.20 14.15 -9.73
N CYS A 130 6.11 13.07 -10.51
CA CYS A 130 5.15 11.99 -10.30
C CYS A 130 5.40 11.29 -8.95
N ASN A 131 6.64 10.93 -8.64
CA ASN A 131 7.00 10.23 -7.40
C ASN A 131 6.72 11.09 -6.15
N ALA A 132 7.06 12.38 -6.19
CA ALA A 132 6.74 13.32 -5.10
C ALA A 132 5.22 13.42 -4.88
N ARG A 133 4.44 13.43 -5.96
CA ARG A 133 2.98 13.46 -5.86
C ARG A 133 2.42 12.13 -5.34
N LEU A 134 2.91 10.99 -5.82
CA LEU A 134 2.54 9.66 -5.32
C LEU A 134 2.78 9.52 -3.81
N LYS A 135 3.93 9.99 -3.33
CA LYS A 135 4.25 10.03 -1.90
C LYS A 135 3.21 10.78 -1.07
N SER A 136 2.65 11.88 -1.59
CA SER A 136 1.62 12.66 -0.89
C SER A 136 0.28 11.94 -0.69
N PHE A 137 0.06 10.80 -1.38
CA PHE A 137 -1.14 9.96 -1.21
C PHE A 137 -0.98 8.87 -0.14
N LEU A 138 0.20 8.76 0.49
CA LEU A 138 0.40 7.90 1.65
C LEU A 138 -0.33 8.48 2.88
N PRO A 139 -0.88 7.63 3.76
CA PRO A 139 -0.84 6.16 3.74
C PRO A 139 -1.93 5.51 2.88
N LYS A 140 -2.92 6.28 2.40
CA LYS A 140 -4.17 5.76 1.83
C LYS A 140 -3.97 4.83 0.62
N HIS A 141 -2.97 5.11 -0.21
CA HIS A 141 -2.69 4.35 -1.44
C HIS A 141 -1.33 3.63 -1.38
N ALA A 142 -0.89 3.21 -0.20
CA ALA A 142 0.44 2.64 0.01
C ALA A 142 0.74 1.41 -0.84
N THR A 143 -0.25 0.54 -1.09
CA THR A 143 -0.02 -0.68 -1.87
C THR A 143 0.28 -0.35 -3.33
N GLU A 144 -0.52 0.53 -3.93
CA GLU A 144 -0.36 0.97 -5.32
C GLU A 144 0.94 1.76 -5.51
N VAL A 145 1.26 2.65 -4.57
CA VAL A 145 2.53 3.42 -4.58
C VAL A 145 3.73 2.49 -4.46
N PHE A 146 3.69 1.50 -3.57
CA PHE A 146 4.76 0.51 -3.41
C PHE A 146 4.95 -0.34 -4.67
N VAL A 147 3.86 -0.85 -5.26
CA VAL A 147 3.93 -1.65 -6.49
C VAL A 147 4.52 -0.85 -7.64
N HIS A 148 4.13 0.41 -7.81
CA HIS A 148 4.73 1.31 -8.79
C HIS A 148 6.23 1.50 -8.53
N ALA A 149 6.60 1.83 -7.28
CA ALA A 149 7.99 2.07 -6.91
C ALA A 149 8.88 0.84 -7.15
N VAL A 150 8.38 -0.35 -6.83
CA VAL A 150 9.06 -1.62 -7.07
C VAL A 150 9.20 -1.93 -8.56
N LYS A 151 8.16 -1.66 -9.36
CA LYS A 151 8.15 -1.97 -10.79
C LYS A 151 9.18 -1.14 -11.57
N HIS A 152 9.39 0.11 -11.16
CA HIS A 152 10.26 1.07 -11.83
C HIS A 152 11.55 1.38 -11.03
N ASP A 153 11.86 0.56 -10.02
CA ASP A 153 13.07 0.64 -9.20
C ASP A 153 13.33 2.02 -8.56
N PHE A 154 12.33 2.54 -7.85
CA PHE A 154 12.41 3.80 -7.10
C PHE A 154 12.63 3.57 -5.59
N PRO A 155 13.89 3.37 -5.12
CA PRO A 155 14.19 2.96 -3.76
C PRO A 155 13.72 3.94 -2.68
N GLU A 156 13.78 5.26 -2.95
CA GLU A 156 13.27 6.26 -2.01
C GLU A 156 11.76 6.11 -1.78
N LEU A 157 11.00 5.92 -2.85
CA LEU A 157 9.54 5.76 -2.77
C LEU A 157 9.16 4.41 -2.16
N ILE A 158 9.94 3.36 -2.40
CA ILE A 158 9.83 2.07 -1.71
C ILE A 158 9.94 2.27 -0.19
N ASN A 159 11.00 2.95 0.26
CA ASN A 159 11.27 3.17 1.69
C ASN A 159 10.16 3.97 2.40
N GLU A 160 9.53 4.90 1.68
CA GLU A 160 8.41 5.69 2.21
C GLU A 160 7.11 4.88 2.29
N ALA A 161 6.86 3.99 1.33
CA ALA A 161 5.62 3.22 1.28
C ALA A 161 5.62 2.00 2.23
N ILE A 162 6.77 1.35 2.40
CA ILE A 162 6.93 0.10 3.18
C ILE A 162 6.39 0.15 4.62
N PRO A 163 6.64 1.20 5.42
CA PRO A 163 6.14 1.27 6.79
C PRO A 163 4.62 1.19 6.89
N HIS A 164 3.91 1.67 5.87
CA HIS A 164 2.45 1.60 5.79
C HIS A 164 1.92 0.21 5.40
N LEU A 165 2.79 -0.67 4.92
CA LEU A 165 2.45 -2.03 4.51
C LEU A 165 2.95 -3.11 5.47
N ALA A 166 3.75 -2.75 6.46
CA ALA A 166 4.33 -3.64 7.47
C ALA A 166 3.32 -4.60 8.14
N ARG A 167 2.07 -4.16 8.25
CA ARG A 167 0.97 -4.91 8.88
C ARG A 167 -0.12 -5.34 7.90
N SER A 168 0.05 -5.09 6.60
CA SER A 168 -0.95 -5.46 5.60
C SER A 168 -1.05 -6.98 5.40
N PRO A 169 -2.24 -7.52 5.06
CA PRO A 169 -2.39 -8.94 4.77
C PRO A 169 -1.46 -9.42 3.64
N PHE A 170 -0.72 -10.49 3.88
CA PHE A 170 0.30 -11.01 2.96
C PHE A 170 -0.14 -11.07 1.48
N LEU A 171 -1.30 -11.70 1.22
CA LEU A 171 -1.80 -11.91 -0.15
C LEU A 171 -2.20 -10.62 -0.87
N SER A 172 -2.58 -9.57 -0.12
CA SER A 172 -3.03 -8.30 -0.70
C SER A 172 -1.92 -7.55 -1.44
N VAL A 173 -0.67 -7.75 -1.01
CA VAL A 173 0.52 -7.12 -1.59
C VAL A 173 1.24 -8.09 -2.52
N VAL A 174 1.52 -9.32 -2.08
CA VAL A 174 2.39 -10.26 -2.83
C VAL A 174 1.89 -10.58 -4.24
N THR A 175 0.56 -10.61 -4.43
CA THR A 175 -0.06 -10.91 -5.73
C THR A 175 0.15 -9.81 -6.77
N LYS A 176 0.56 -8.62 -6.34
CA LYS A 176 0.82 -7.46 -7.20
C LYS A 176 2.31 -7.21 -7.43
N LEU A 177 3.20 -7.97 -6.78
CA LEU A 177 4.64 -7.75 -6.86
C LEU A 177 5.28 -8.49 -8.04
N PRO A 178 6.34 -7.92 -8.64
CA PRO A 178 7.22 -8.66 -9.53
C PRO A 178 7.85 -9.87 -8.82
N PRO A 179 8.17 -10.95 -9.54
CA PRO A 179 8.74 -12.17 -8.96
C PRO A 179 9.98 -11.94 -8.09
N SER A 180 10.85 -10.99 -8.45
CA SER A 180 12.07 -10.64 -7.69
C SER A 180 11.79 -10.11 -6.28
N TYR A 181 10.60 -9.53 -6.04
CA TYR A 181 10.22 -8.95 -4.76
C TYR A 181 9.38 -9.88 -3.88
N ILE A 182 8.91 -11.03 -4.40
CA ILE A 182 8.08 -11.97 -3.65
C ILE A 182 8.83 -12.55 -2.44
N VAL A 183 10.07 -13.00 -2.64
CA VAL A 183 10.89 -13.58 -1.54
C VAL A 183 11.26 -12.52 -0.51
N PRO A 184 11.78 -11.32 -0.89
CA PRO A 184 12.01 -10.23 0.05
C PRO A 184 10.77 -9.86 0.86
N TRP A 185 9.61 -9.70 0.20
CA TRP A 185 8.35 -9.40 0.86
C TRP A 185 7.93 -10.48 1.86
N SER A 186 8.09 -11.76 1.48
CA SER A 186 7.79 -12.89 2.36
C SER A 186 8.64 -12.89 3.62
N ARG A 187 9.94 -12.62 3.51
CA ARG A 187 10.86 -12.54 4.65
C ARG A 187 10.54 -11.35 5.56
N TYR A 188 10.27 -10.19 4.96
CA TYR A 188 9.87 -9.00 5.71
C TYR A 188 8.57 -9.22 6.49
N HIS A 189 7.55 -9.79 5.82
CA HIS A 189 6.29 -10.14 6.47
C HIS A 189 6.47 -11.21 7.56
N GLU A 190 7.34 -12.20 7.35
CA GLU A 190 7.68 -13.20 8.37
C GLU A 190 8.36 -12.58 9.60
N ALA A 191 9.26 -11.62 9.41
CA ALA A 191 9.91 -10.90 10.51
C ALA A 191 8.89 -10.15 11.37
N TRP A 192 7.87 -9.53 10.76
CA TRP A 192 6.77 -8.91 11.50
C TRP A 192 5.92 -9.92 12.27
N LEU A 193 5.63 -11.09 11.68
CA LEU A 193 4.92 -12.16 12.38
C LEU A 193 5.76 -12.77 13.51
N SER A 194 7.09 -12.77 13.41
CA SER A 194 7.97 -13.35 14.43
C SER A 194 7.86 -12.61 15.76
N VAL A 195 7.62 -11.28 15.74
CA VAL A 195 7.40 -10.47 16.94
C VAL A 195 6.34 -11.09 17.87
N PHE A 196 5.18 -11.46 17.31
CA PHE A 196 4.08 -11.99 18.09
C PHE A 196 4.29 -13.46 18.47
N LYS A 197 4.90 -14.26 17.58
CA LYS A 197 5.32 -15.63 17.92
C LYS A 197 6.30 -15.64 19.09
N GLU A 198 7.27 -14.72 19.10
CA GLU A 198 8.25 -14.57 20.18
C GLU A 198 7.61 -14.03 21.46
N ALA A 199 6.63 -13.13 21.36
CA ALA A 199 5.85 -12.65 22.49
C ALA A 199 5.07 -13.80 23.17
N ILE A 200 4.49 -14.71 22.40
CA ILE A 200 3.85 -15.94 22.92
C ILE A 200 4.87 -16.81 23.66
N GLN A 201 6.09 -16.98 23.12
CA GLN A 201 7.14 -17.74 23.79
C GLN A 201 7.63 -17.06 25.07
N TYR A 202 7.75 -15.74 25.07
CA TYR A 202 8.04 -14.94 26.25
C TYR A 202 7.01 -15.21 27.37
N ILE A 203 5.71 -15.15 27.05
CA ILE A 203 4.63 -15.46 28.01
C ILE A 203 4.73 -16.91 28.51
N ARG A 204 5.11 -17.85 27.63
CA ARG A 204 5.27 -19.26 28.01
C ARG A 204 6.40 -19.50 29.02
N GLY A 205 7.47 -18.72 28.92
CA GLY A 205 8.62 -18.77 29.81
C GLY A 205 8.41 -18.12 31.18
N LEU A 206 7.32 -17.38 31.40
CA LEU A 206 7.02 -16.77 32.69
C LEU A 206 6.77 -17.84 33.76
N ILE A 207 7.37 -17.62 34.94
CA ILE A 207 7.30 -18.53 36.09
C ILE A 207 5.85 -18.56 36.59
N PRO A 208 5.20 -19.75 36.64
CA PRO A 208 3.86 -19.84 37.21
C PRO A 208 3.87 -19.51 38.71
N SER A 209 2.94 -18.67 39.14
CA SER A 209 2.61 -18.53 40.56
C SER A 209 1.81 -19.74 41.03
N GLY A 210 2.16 -20.30 42.18
CA GLY A 210 1.41 -21.41 42.79
C GLY A 210 -0.01 -21.04 43.27
N GLY A 211 -0.41 -19.78 43.14
CA GLY A 211 -1.72 -19.26 43.56
C GLY A 211 -2.52 -18.63 42.42
N ASN A 212 -3.83 -18.50 42.63
CA ASN A 212 -4.77 -17.93 41.66
C ASN A 212 -4.69 -16.39 41.54
N ALA A 213 -3.92 -15.72 42.42
CA ALA A 213 -3.80 -14.28 42.44
C ALA A 213 -2.33 -13.83 42.24
N CYS A 214 -2.10 -12.99 41.22
CA CYS A 214 -0.81 -12.32 40.94
C CYS A 214 -0.63 -11.03 41.78
N HIS A 215 -1.69 -10.48 42.38
CA HIS A 215 -1.70 -9.11 42.93
C HIS A 215 -2.47 -8.94 44.27
N GLY A 216 -2.73 -10.03 45.00
CA GLY A 216 -3.77 -10.05 46.04
C GLY A 216 -3.36 -9.96 47.51
N SER A 217 -2.08 -9.84 47.88
CA SER A 217 -1.74 -9.73 49.30
C SER A 217 -0.45 -8.95 49.57
N PRO A 218 -0.48 -7.93 50.46
CA PRO A 218 0.73 -7.29 50.98
C PRO A 218 1.60 -8.25 51.82
N HIS A 219 1.12 -9.46 52.11
CA HIS A 219 1.81 -10.46 52.93
C HIS A 219 2.09 -11.79 52.19
N ALA A 220 1.71 -11.90 50.90
CA ALA A 220 2.07 -13.09 50.13
C ALA A 220 3.54 -12.99 49.72
N PHE A 221 4.35 -13.90 50.25
CA PHE A 221 5.71 -14.21 49.81
C PHE A 221 5.76 -14.80 48.38
N THR A 222 4.86 -14.39 47.50
CA THR A 222 4.92 -14.75 46.08
C THR A 222 6.06 -13.96 45.46
N SER A 223 7.03 -14.68 44.89
CA SER A 223 8.13 -14.08 44.14
C SER A 223 7.59 -13.00 43.19
N PRO A 224 8.14 -11.78 43.17
CA PRO A 224 7.68 -10.69 42.31
C PRO A 224 7.72 -10.99 40.80
N SER A 225 8.25 -12.16 40.43
CA SER A 225 8.37 -12.68 39.07
C SER A 225 7.29 -13.68 38.65
N GLY A 226 6.42 -14.13 39.57
CA GLY A 226 5.43 -15.17 39.29
C GLY A 226 4.13 -14.64 38.65
N ILE A 227 3.66 -15.28 37.58
CA ILE A 227 2.39 -14.94 36.92
C ILE A 227 1.30 -15.98 37.24
N CYS A 228 0.09 -15.53 37.58
CA CYS A 228 -1.04 -16.45 37.76
C CYS A 228 -1.65 -16.87 36.40
N THR A 229 -2.40 -17.97 36.37
CA THR A 229 -3.04 -18.50 35.15
C THR A 229 -3.94 -17.47 34.48
N THR A 230 -4.72 -16.70 35.24
CA THR A 230 -5.62 -15.67 34.69
C THR A 230 -4.84 -14.53 34.03
N CYS A 231 -3.84 -13.97 34.74
CA CYS A 231 -2.92 -12.95 34.20
C CYS A 231 -2.29 -13.46 32.89
N ARG A 232 -1.79 -14.70 32.88
CA ARG A 232 -1.15 -15.33 31.72
C ARG A 232 -2.11 -15.52 30.54
N CYS A 233 -3.33 -15.99 30.76
CA CYS A 233 -4.35 -16.11 29.72
C CYS A 233 -4.65 -14.76 29.08
N SER A 234 -4.81 -13.71 29.89
CA SER A 234 -5.07 -12.37 29.34
C SER A 234 -3.90 -11.81 28.55
N LEU A 235 -2.64 -12.16 28.86
CA LEU A 235 -1.49 -11.79 28.02
C LEU A 235 -1.56 -12.46 26.64
N PHE A 236 -2.02 -13.72 26.54
CA PHE A 236 -2.23 -14.34 25.22
C PHE A 236 -3.33 -13.64 24.42
N THR A 237 -4.43 -13.25 25.06
CA THR A 237 -5.47 -12.44 24.43
C THR A 237 -4.92 -11.10 23.95
N LEU A 238 -4.12 -10.42 24.78
CA LEU A 238 -3.46 -9.18 24.40
C LEU A 238 -2.55 -9.35 23.18
N VAL A 239 -1.74 -10.42 23.11
CA VAL A 239 -0.91 -10.68 21.91
C VAL A 239 -1.78 -10.86 20.68
N ALA A 240 -2.88 -11.63 20.78
CA ALA A 240 -3.81 -11.81 19.67
C ALA A 240 -4.46 -10.48 19.24
N ASP A 241 -4.81 -9.60 20.18
CA ASP A 241 -5.36 -8.29 19.88
C ASP A 241 -4.33 -7.37 19.20
N LEU A 242 -3.07 -7.38 19.65
CA LEU A 242 -1.98 -6.62 19.03
C LEU A 242 -1.67 -7.13 17.61
N GLU A 243 -1.67 -8.45 17.41
CA GLU A 243 -1.46 -9.08 16.11
C GLU A 243 -2.54 -8.70 15.10
N ARG A 244 -3.78 -8.46 15.55
CA ARG A 244 -4.90 -8.03 14.70
C ARG A 244 -4.85 -6.55 14.30
N ILE A 245 -3.88 -5.78 14.77
CA ILE A 245 -3.74 -4.38 14.37
C ILE A 245 -3.08 -4.32 13.00
N ASP A 246 -3.82 -3.76 12.03
CA ASP A 246 -3.45 -3.69 10.61
C ASP A 246 -2.63 -2.43 10.25
N SER A 247 -2.42 -1.51 11.21
CA SER A 247 -1.62 -0.31 11.00
C SER A 247 -0.47 -0.19 12.00
N LEU A 248 0.70 0.26 11.53
CA LEU A 248 1.87 0.41 12.38
C LEU A 248 1.68 1.51 13.44
N SER A 249 0.99 2.60 13.08
CA SER A 249 0.70 3.72 14.00
C SER A 249 -0.17 3.27 15.18
N GLU A 250 -1.28 2.56 14.92
CA GLU A 250 -2.17 2.10 15.99
C GLU A 250 -1.52 1.01 16.86
N LEU A 251 -0.60 0.23 16.28
CA LEU A 251 0.17 -0.76 17.01
C LEU A 251 1.16 -0.06 17.95
N ASP A 252 1.87 0.96 17.45
CA ASP A 252 2.78 1.75 18.29
C ASP A 252 2.02 2.45 19.42
N ASP A 253 0.89 3.10 19.13
CA ASP A 253 0.02 3.72 20.15
C ASP A 253 -0.42 2.70 21.22
N ALA A 254 -0.82 1.50 20.79
CA ALA A 254 -1.20 0.40 21.69
C ALA A 254 -0.05 -0.05 22.59
N LEU A 255 1.17 -0.09 22.06
CA LEU A 255 2.37 -0.51 22.78
C LEU A 255 2.95 0.59 23.67
N GLN A 256 2.74 1.86 23.33
CA GLN A 256 3.15 3.01 24.14
C GLN A 256 2.28 3.18 25.38
N SER A 257 0.95 2.98 25.23
CA SER A 257 -0.02 3.14 26.32
C SER A 257 -0.86 1.88 26.52
N PRO A 258 -0.24 0.73 26.86
CA PRO A 258 -0.94 -0.56 26.89
C PRO A 258 -2.02 -0.60 27.97
N LEU A 259 -1.87 0.15 29.06
CA LEU A 259 -2.85 0.22 30.13
C LEU A 259 -4.03 1.16 29.81
N ALA A 260 -3.88 2.08 28.86
CA ALA A 260 -5.02 2.87 28.38
C ALA A 260 -5.94 2.01 27.49
N LYS A 261 -5.34 1.15 26.66
CA LYS A 261 -6.06 0.27 25.73
C LYS A 261 -6.54 -1.02 26.40
N TYR A 262 -5.81 -1.51 27.41
CA TYR A 262 -6.10 -2.74 28.15
C TYR A 262 -6.09 -2.49 29.66
N PRO A 263 -7.14 -1.80 30.19
CA PRO A 263 -7.08 -1.14 31.50
C PRO A 263 -7.07 -2.06 32.71
N THR A 264 -7.31 -3.37 32.59
CA THR A 264 -7.14 -4.30 33.72
C THR A 264 -7.30 -5.75 33.28
N LEU A 265 -6.36 -6.61 33.66
CA LEU A 265 -6.57 -8.06 33.58
C LEU A 265 -7.66 -8.48 34.58
N ALA A 266 -8.41 -9.53 34.28
CA ALA A 266 -9.51 -9.98 35.13
C ALA A 266 -9.08 -10.27 36.59
N CYS A 267 -7.85 -10.74 36.80
CA CYS A 267 -7.28 -10.97 38.13
C CYS A 267 -6.91 -9.67 38.88
N CYS A 268 -6.73 -8.55 38.18
CA CYS A 268 -6.40 -7.25 38.74
C CYS A 268 -7.65 -6.44 39.10
N ARG A 269 -8.85 -6.94 38.81
CA ARG A 269 -10.10 -6.25 39.12
C ARG A 269 -10.40 -6.35 40.63
N PRO A 270 -10.66 -5.23 41.31
CA PRO A 270 -10.97 -5.23 42.74
C PRO A 270 -12.19 -6.07 43.15
N ASP A 271 -13.09 -6.41 42.21
CA ASP A 271 -14.43 -6.92 42.52
C ASP A 271 -14.60 -8.44 42.62
N TYR A 272 -13.65 -9.25 42.18
CA TYR A 272 -13.77 -10.73 42.28
C TYR A 272 -13.33 -11.25 43.67
N GLY A 273 -13.97 -10.76 44.71
CA GLY A 273 -13.86 -11.29 46.07
C GLY A 273 -15.17 -11.92 46.50
N TYR A 274 -15.30 -13.25 46.35
CA TYR A 274 -16.20 -14.04 47.20
C TYR A 274 -15.57 -14.08 48.60
N SER A 275 -15.70 -12.99 49.36
CA SER A 275 -15.27 -12.91 50.75
C SER A 275 -16.17 -11.92 51.47
N SER A 276 -17.30 -12.44 51.92
CA SER A 276 -17.98 -11.96 53.12
C SER A 276 -16.97 -12.02 54.29
N LEU A 277 -16.25 -10.91 54.55
CA LEU A 277 -15.74 -10.45 55.84
C LEU A 277 -14.86 -9.20 55.61
N SER A 278 -15.51 -8.05 55.70
CA SER A 278 -15.05 -6.73 56.16
C SER A 278 -13.54 -6.41 56.20
N GLY A 279 -13.13 -5.47 55.33
CA GLY A 279 -11.97 -4.58 55.48
C GLY A 279 -11.99 -3.48 54.38
N PRO A 280 -11.49 -2.26 54.61
CA PRO A 280 -11.59 -1.17 53.65
C PRO A 280 -10.76 -1.52 52.40
N ARG A 281 -11.41 -1.59 51.24
CA ARG A 281 -10.73 -1.79 49.95
C ARG A 281 -9.89 -0.55 49.64
N MET A 282 -8.57 -0.65 49.78
CA MET A 282 -7.67 0.30 49.16
C MET A 282 -7.80 0.20 47.64
N THR A 283 -8.30 1.27 47.03
CA THR A 283 -8.45 1.44 45.58
C THR A 283 -7.11 1.80 44.94
N SER A 284 -6.07 0.99 45.13
CA SER A 284 -4.84 1.15 44.36
C SER A 284 -5.08 0.63 42.95
N ASN A 285 -4.89 1.50 41.96
CA ASN A 285 -4.81 1.15 40.54
C ASN A 285 -3.71 0.09 40.35
N HIS A 286 -4.07 -1.18 40.45
CA HIS A 286 -3.14 -2.28 40.24
C HIS A 286 -2.98 -2.53 38.75
N ASN A 287 -2.16 -1.69 38.12
CA ASN A 287 -1.67 -1.94 36.77
C ASN A 287 -0.79 -3.20 36.80
N CYS A 288 -1.11 -4.19 35.96
CA CYS A 288 -0.33 -5.41 35.86
C CYS A 288 1.03 -5.11 35.21
N SER A 289 2.14 -5.30 35.94
CA SER A 289 3.50 -5.08 35.42
C SER A 289 3.79 -5.93 34.19
N HIS A 290 3.26 -7.16 34.12
CA HIS A 290 3.47 -8.05 32.98
C HIS A 290 2.91 -7.51 31.65
N ILE A 291 1.86 -6.68 31.68
CA ILE A 291 1.37 -6.00 30.46
C ILE A 291 2.44 -5.03 29.96
N VAL A 292 3.01 -4.23 30.86
CA VAL A 292 4.03 -3.24 30.53
C VAL A 292 5.30 -3.92 30.02
N ASP A 293 5.71 -5.02 30.66
CA ASP A 293 6.89 -5.78 30.26
C ASP A 293 6.69 -6.46 28.89
N LEU A 294 5.50 -7.00 28.62
CA LEU A 294 5.16 -7.54 27.30
C LEU A 294 5.19 -6.46 26.22
N ALA A 295 4.61 -5.27 26.48
CA ALA A 295 4.64 -4.17 25.53
C ALA A 295 6.08 -3.73 25.22
N LYS A 296 6.93 -3.59 26.25
CA LYS A 296 8.36 -3.30 26.09
C LYS A 296 9.08 -4.39 25.28
N PHE A 297 8.79 -5.66 25.55
CA PHE A 297 9.34 -6.78 24.81
C PHE A 297 8.99 -6.69 23.31
N CYS A 298 7.70 -6.50 22.98
CA CYS A 298 7.26 -6.35 21.60
C CYS A 298 7.93 -5.16 20.90
N ARG A 299 8.00 -3.99 21.55
CA ARG A 299 8.71 -2.81 21.00
C ARG A 299 10.18 -3.10 20.74
N GLY A 300 10.85 -3.77 21.67
CA GLY A 300 12.24 -4.19 21.51
C GLY A 300 12.42 -5.06 20.27
N LYS A 301 11.50 -5.99 20.02
CA LYS A 301 11.52 -6.87 18.84
C LYS A 301 11.21 -6.13 17.55
N ILE A 302 10.24 -5.23 17.54
CA ILE A 302 9.92 -4.39 16.38
C ILE A 302 11.14 -3.57 15.95
N ASN A 303 11.87 -2.99 16.90
CA ASN A 303 13.08 -2.21 16.62
C ASN A 303 14.25 -3.03 16.07
N THR A 304 14.18 -4.37 16.14
CA THR A 304 15.19 -5.27 15.55
C THR A 304 14.82 -5.76 14.16
N ILE A 305 13.63 -5.43 13.65
CA ILE A 305 13.24 -5.78 12.29
C ILE A 305 14.10 -4.94 11.33
N PRO A 306 14.87 -5.57 10.42
CA PRO A 306 15.65 -4.85 9.42
C PRO A 306 14.75 -4.00 8.51
N PRO A 307 15.26 -2.89 7.96
CA PRO A 307 14.57 -2.18 6.89
C PRO A 307 14.36 -3.10 5.68
N PHE A 308 13.31 -2.84 4.87
CA PHE A 308 12.95 -3.72 3.76
C PHE A 308 14.09 -3.91 2.74
N VAL A 309 14.90 -2.88 2.51
CA VAL A 309 16.05 -2.93 1.59
C VAL A 309 17.05 -4.03 1.93
N ASP A 310 17.22 -4.37 3.21
CA ASP A 310 18.13 -5.43 3.64
C ASP A 310 17.65 -6.83 3.22
N PHE A 311 16.38 -6.96 2.83
CA PHE A 311 15.80 -8.21 2.34
C PHE A 311 15.96 -8.41 0.82
N LEU A 312 16.40 -7.39 0.09
CA LEU A 312 16.56 -7.43 -1.37
C LEU A 312 17.80 -8.21 -1.84
N GLY A 313 18.78 -8.41 -0.95
CA GLY A 313 20.00 -9.19 -1.22
C GLY A 313 21.22 -8.33 -1.47
#